data_AF-A0A0F3QI84-F1
#
_entry.id   AF-A0A0F3QI84-F1
#
_cell.length_a   1.000
_cell.length_b   1.000
_cell.length_c   1.000
_cell.angle_alpha   90.00
_cell.angle_beta   90.00
_cell.angle_gamma   90.00
#
_symmetry.space_group_name_H-M   'P 1'
#
loop_
_entity.id
_entity.type
_entity.pdbx_description
1 polymer ?
#
loop_
_entity_poly.entity_id
_entity_poly.type
_entity_poly.pdbx_seq_one_letter_code
_entity_poly.pdbx_strand_id
1 'polypeptide(L)'
;MGKRKLLKESQNKTSKELAKERLEIRRLQFKAEKLGFKNSDNKEELLSAYAGYREEKSAKKAGLIDKEGNGDIKAYDKYLRKQTAKNAGFIDKDGEADIKTYNKYTRKQAAKKAGFIGKDGDVDLKNYNKYILEQTAKNVGFIYNGKGDINAYKKHLREQKIKKIENDNCLNINYLDMEEESYLILAGMSQEFSSKII
;
A
#
# COMPACT_ATOMS: atom_id res chain seq x y z
N MET A 1 -11.11 10.37 25.06
CA MET A 1 -11.50 11.59 24.30
C MET A 1 -11.33 11.40 22.78
N GLY A 2 -11.98 10.39 22.17
CA GLY A 2 -11.78 10.05 20.74
C GLY A 2 -12.92 10.40 19.77
N LYS A 3 -14.09 10.79 20.26
CA LYS A 3 -15.30 10.97 19.44
C LYS A 3 -15.51 12.39 18.87
N ARG A 4 -14.70 13.38 19.27
CA ARG A 4 -14.91 14.81 18.91
C ARG A 4 -14.27 15.26 17.59
N LYS A 5 -13.40 14.46 16.96
CA LYS A 5 -12.73 14.88 15.71
C LYS A 5 -13.56 14.64 14.44
N LEU A 6 -14.42 13.61 14.41
CA LEU A 6 -15.30 13.37 13.25
C LEU A 6 -16.49 14.33 13.16
N LEU A 7 -16.79 15.07 14.25
CA LEU A 7 -17.94 15.98 14.29
C LEU A 7 -17.66 17.37 13.67
N LYS A 8 -16.40 17.72 13.38
CA LYS A 8 -16.04 19.07 12.92
C LYS A 8 -16.05 19.26 11.40
N GLU A 9 -15.90 18.20 10.61
CA GLU A 9 -15.91 18.30 9.14
C GLU A 9 -17.34 18.29 8.54
N SER A 10 -18.35 17.85 9.30
CA SER A 10 -19.76 17.89 8.87
C SER A 10 -20.44 19.23 9.12
N GLN A 11 -19.82 20.15 9.87
CA GLN A 11 -20.44 21.39 10.33
C GLN A 11 -20.52 22.51 9.28
N ASN A 12 -19.84 22.38 8.13
CA ASN A 12 -19.82 23.38 7.05
C ASN A 12 -20.52 22.94 5.75
N LYS A 13 -21.10 21.74 5.70
CA LYS A 13 -21.83 21.26 4.50
C LYS A 13 -23.29 21.71 4.58
N THR A 14 -23.82 22.22 3.48
CA THR A 14 -25.24 22.54 3.38
C THR A 14 -26.08 21.25 3.47
N SER A 15 -27.32 21.33 3.95
CA SER A 15 -28.23 20.17 4.03
C SER A 15 -28.40 19.46 2.68
N LYS A 16 -28.29 20.20 1.57
CA LYS A 16 -28.34 19.68 0.20
C LYS A 16 -27.11 18.84 -0.15
N GLU A 17 -25.93 19.22 0.29
CA GLU A 17 -24.69 18.46 0.07
C GLU A 17 -24.68 17.18 0.89
N LEU A 18 -25.12 17.24 2.15
CA LEU A 18 -25.27 16.06 3.01
C LEU A 18 -26.27 15.05 2.42
N ALA A 19 -27.37 15.52 1.83
CA ALA A 19 -28.34 14.66 1.15
C ALA A 19 -27.73 13.96 -0.09
N LYS A 20 -26.94 14.68 -0.90
CA LYS A 20 -26.24 14.10 -2.06
C LYS A 20 -25.23 13.03 -1.65
N GLU A 21 -24.44 13.31 -0.62
CA GLU A 21 -23.43 12.39 -0.10
C GLU A 21 -24.06 11.10 0.43
N ARG A 22 -25.16 11.22 1.20
CA ARG A 22 -25.94 10.06 1.68
C ARG A 22 -26.53 9.23 0.53
N LEU A 23 -27.03 9.89 -0.52
CA LEU A 23 -27.55 9.19 -1.70
C LEU A 23 -26.44 8.43 -2.43
N GLU A 24 -25.25 9.01 -2.54
CA GLU A 24 -24.09 8.39 -3.17
C GLU A 24 -23.59 7.17 -2.38
N ILE A 25 -23.53 7.26 -1.05
CA ILE A 25 -23.21 6.13 -0.17
C ILE A 25 -24.21 4.99 -0.42
N ARG A 26 -25.53 5.25 -0.36
CA ARG A 26 -26.55 4.20 -0.62
C ARG A 26 -26.40 3.54 -1.99
N ARG A 27 -26.08 4.31 -3.03
CA ARG A 27 -25.83 3.76 -4.38
C ARG A 27 -24.62 2.83 -4.40
N LEU A 28 -23.57 3.17 -3.66
CA LEU A 28 -22.37 2.34 -3.55
C LEU A 28 -22.62 1.09 -2.69
N GLN A 29 -23.38 1.20 -1.60
CA GLN A 29 -23.80 0.06 -0.78
C GLN A 29 -24.62 -0.94 -1.58
N PHE A 30 -25.60 -0.47 -2.36
CA PHE A 30 -26.38 -1.31 -3.25
C PHE A 30 -25.51 -2.04 -4.29
N LYS A 31 -24.46 -1.37 -4.82
CA LYS A 31 -23.48 -2.01 -5.70
C LYS A 31 -22.64 -3.05 -4.95
N ALA A 32 -22.25 -2.78 -3.72
CA ALA A 32 -21.51 -3.72 -2.87
C ALA A 32 -22.29 -5.01 -2.67
N GLU A 33 -23.57 -4.90 -2.33
CA GLU A 33 -24.49 -6.04 -2.18
C GLU A 33 -24.65 -6.81 -3.49
N LYS A 34 -24.84 -6.11 -4.62
CA LYS A 34 -25.03 -6.76 -5.92
C LYS A 34 -23.78 -7.46 -6.45
N LEU A 35 -22.60 -6.90 -6.18
CA LEU A 35 -21.33 -7.39 -6.71
C LEU A 35 -20.55 -8.25 -5.71
N GLY A 36 -21.01 -8.35 -4.46
CA GLY A 36 -20.42 -9.18 -3.42
C GLY A 36 -19.11 -8.64 -2.84
N PHE A 37 -18.87 -7.32 -2.88
CA PHE A 37 -17.69 -6.72 -2.23
C PHE A 37 -18.04 -6.09 -0.88
N LYS A 38 -17.00 -5.77 -0.08
CA LYS A 38 -17.14 -5.25 1.29
C LYS A 38 -18.04 -4.00 1.34
N ASN A 39 -19.09 -4.07 2.15
CA ASN A 39 -20.02 -2.96 2.40
C ASN A 39 -19.54 -2.08 3.58
N SER A 40 -19.94 -0.81 3.62
CA SER A 40 -19.60 0.16 4.67
C SER A 40 -20.56 1.36 4.63
N ASP A 41 -20.70 2.09 5.74
CA ASP A 41 -21.37 3.40 5.75
C ASP A 41 -20.43 4.55 5.38
N ASN A 42 -19.14 4.27 5.26
CA ASN A 42 -18.13 5.22 4.83
C ASN A 42 -17.97 5.21 3.30
N LYS A 43 -18.18 6.37 2.67
CA LYS A 43 -18.05 6.55 1.22
C LYS A 43 -16.67 6.14 0.71
N GLU A 44 -15.59 6.51 1.42
CA GLU A 44 -14.22 6.25 0.97
C GLU A 44 -13.90 4.75 1.02
N GLU A 45 -14.36 4.06 2.06
CA GLU A 45 -14.22 2.60 2.17
C GLU A 45 -14.97 1.88 1.06
N LEU A 46 -16.20 2.31 0.74
CA LEU A 46 -16.97 1.75 -0.38
C LEU A 46 -16.29 1.97 -1.73
N LEU A 47 -15.74 3.16 -1.96
CA LEU A 47 -15.00 3.47 -3.20
C LEU A 47 -13.74 2.62 -3.31
N SER A 48 -12.99 2.48 -2.21
CA SER A 48 -11.79 1.64 -2.17
C SER A 48 -12.13 0.17 -2.40
N ALA A 49 -13.20 -0.35 -1.78
CA ALA A 49 -13.64 -1.73 -1.97
C ALA A 49 -14.10 -1.99 -3.42
N TYR A 50 -14.80 -1.04 -4.02
CA TYR A 50 -15.20 -1.12 -5.43
C TYR A 50 -14.01 -1.09 -6.40
N ALA A 51 -12.99 -0.27 -6.11
CA ALA A 51 -11.75 -0.24 -6.89
C ALA A 51 -11.02 -1.59 -6.80
N GLY A 52 -10.85 -2.13 -5.60
CA GLY A 52 -10.24 -3.45 -5.39
C GLY A 52 -10.99 -4.57 -6.11
N TYR A 53 -12.33 -4.59 -6.05
CA TYR A 53 -13.16 -5.54 -6.80
C TYR A 53 -12.91 -5.46 -8.32
N ARG A 54 -12.78 -4.25 -8.88
CA ARG A 54 -12.52 -4.07 -10.32
C ARG A 54 -11.12 -4.53 -10.72
N GLU A 55 -10.12 -4.28 -9.89
CA GLU A 55 -8.75 -4.75 -10.11
C GLU A 55 -8.67 -6.27 -10.06
N GLU A 56 -9.26 -6.89 -9.02
CA GLU A 56 -9.31 -8.35 -8.89
C GLU A 56 -10.01 -9.00 -10.09
N LYS A 57 -11.16 -8.46 -10.51
CA LYS A 57 -11.88 -8.95 -11.70
C LYS A 57 -11.02 -8.85 -12.97
N SER A 58 -10.23 -7.79 -13.09
CA SER A 58 -9.34 -7.59 -14.24
C SER A 58 -8.15 -8.54 -14.20
N ALA A 59 -7.59 -8.80 -13.01
CA ALA A 59 -6.56 -9.79 -12.79
C ALA A 59 -7.04 -11.20 -13.16
N LYS A 60 -8.22 -11.62 -12.70
CA LYS A 60 -8.86 -12.90 -13.08
C LYS A 60 -9.04 -13.00 -14.59
N LYS A 61 -9.53 -11.94 -15.23
CA LYS A 61 -9.71 -11.91 -16.70
C LYS A 61 -8.38 -12.05 -17.46
N ALA A 62 -7.28 -11.56 -16.89
CA ALA A 62 -5.93 -11.73 -17.43
C ALA A 62 -5.30 -13.10 -17.10
N GLY A 63 -6.02 -14.00 -16.41
CA GLY A 63 -5.50 -15.29 -15.96
C GLY A 63 -4.51 -15.20 -14.79
N LEU A 64 -4.42 -14.04 -14.14
CA LEU A 64 -3.53 -13.80 -13.01
C LEU A 64 -4.31 -14.08 -11.73
N ILE A 65 -4.22 -15.32 -11.28
CA ILE A 65 -4.98 -15.87 -10.17
C ILE A 65 -3.98 -16.35 -9.10
N ASP A 66 -4.26 -16.05 -7.84
CA ASP A 66 -3.45 -16.51 -6.71
C ASP A 66 -3.81 -17.96 -6.31
N LYS A 67 -3.16 -18.46 -5.26
CA LYS A 67 -3.35 -19.84 -4.79
C LYS A 67 -4.76 -20.11 -4.22
N GLU A 68 -5.50 -19.06 -3.90
CA GLU A 68 -6.84 -19.13 -3.30
C GLU A 68 -7.94 -18.98 -4.35
N GLY A 69 -7.58 -18.78 -5.63
CA GLY A 69 -8.55 -18.55 -6.70
C GLY A 69 -9.01 -17.09 -6.83
N ASN A 70 -8.38 -16.18 -6.08
CA ASN A 70 -8.64 -14.74 -6.18
C ASN A 70 -7.75 -14.11 -7.26
N GLY A 71 -8.13 -12.93 -7.74
CA GLY A 71 -7.33 -12.22 -8.73
C GLY A 71 -6.04 -11.71 -8.08
N ASP A 72 -4.88 -12.12 -8.58
CA ASP A 72 -3.59 -11.64 -8.06
C ASP A 72 -3.34 -10.21 -8.54
N ILE A 73 -3.78 -9.24 -7.73
CA ILE A 73 -3.64 -7.80 -8.01
C ILE A 73 -2.16 -7.42 -8.16
N LYS A 74 -1.25 -8.00 -7.38
CA LYS A 74 0.19 -7.69 -7.47
C LYS A 74 0.79 -8.18 -8.79
N ALA A 75 0.41 -9.39 -9.22
CA ALA A 75 0.80 -9.91 -10.52
C ALA A 75 0.20 -9.07 -11.65
N TYR A 76 -1.07 -8.66 -11.52
CA TYR A 76 -1.75 -7.80 -12.49
C TYR A 76 -1.09 -6.43 -12.64
N ASP A 77 -0.72 -5.79 -11.54
CA ASP A 77 0.05 -4.53 -11.56
C ASP A 77 1.39 -4.69 -12.27
N LYS A 78 2.11 -5.78 -11.99
CA LYS A 78 3.37 -6.09 -12.66
C LYS A 78 3.16 -6.34 -14.16
N TYR A 79 2.10 -7.04 -14.51
CA TYR A 79 1.69 -7.30 -15.89
C TYR A 79 1.40 -5.98 -16.64
N LEU A 80 0.59 -5.09 -16.07
CA LEU A 80 0.27 -3.79 -16.66
C LEU A 80 1.51 -2.95 -16.91
N ARG A 81 2.44 -2.93 -15.95
CA ARG A 81 3.73 -2.21 -16.10
C ARG A 81 4.57 -2.79 -17.23
N LYS A 82 4.64 -4.13 -17.34
CA LYS A 82 5.32 -4.81 -18.46
C LYS A 82 4.69 -4.46 -19.80
N GLN A 83 3.36 -4.53 -19.89
CA GLN A 83 2.64 -4.19 -21.13
C GLN A 83 2.87 -2.74 -21.53
N THR A 84 2.85 -1.81 -20.58
CA THR A 84 3.07 -0.39 -20.87
C THR A 84 4.49 -0.14 -21.37
N ALA A 85 5.50 -0.79 -20.78
CA ALA A 85 6.88 -0.69 -21.25
C ALA A 85 7.05 -1.30 -22.65
N LYS A 86 6.49 -2.49 -22.92
CA LYS A 86 6.52 -3.13 -24.25
C LYS A 86 5.84 -2.26 -25.30
N ASN A 87 4.65 -1.72 -25.00
CA ASN A 87 3.91 -0.83 -25.90
C ASN A 87 4.66 0.49 -26.20
N ALA A 88 5.51 0.93 -25.28
CA ALA A 88 6.37 2.09 -25.46
C ALA A 88 7.71 1.74 -26.15
N GLY A 89 7.91 0.49 -26.60
CA GLY A 89 9.11 0.04 -27.30
C GLY A 89 10.30 -0.31 -26.40
N PHE A 90 10.12 -0.36 -25.07
CA PHE A 90 11.17 -0.72 -24.13
C PHE A 90 11.19 -2.24 -23.96
N ILE A 91 11.88 -2.91 -24.88
CA ILE A 91 12.02 -4.35 -24.95
C ILE A 91 13.52 -4.70 -24.88
N ASP A 92 13.89 -5.67 -24.06
CA ASP A 92 15.26 -6.17 -23.98
C ASP A 92 15.59 -7.15 -25.13
N LYS A 93 16.83 -7.62 -25.16
CA LYS A 93 17.33 -8.55 -26.19
C LYS A 93 16.59 -9.89 -26.22
N ASP A 94 15.89 -10.25 -25.14
CA ASP A 94 15.19 -11.52 -24.99
C ASP A 94 13.68 -11.35 -25.29
N GLY A 95 13.25 -10.17 -25.75
CA GLY A 95 11.85 -9.87 -26.06
C GLY A 95 11.00 -9.53 -24.83
N GLU A 96 11.63 -9.38 -23.67
CA GLU A 96 10.98 -9.05 -22.40
C GLU A 96 10.95 -7.54 -22.17
N ALA A 97 10.09 -7.09 -21.25
CA ALA A 97 9.92 -5.67 -20.99
C ALA A 97 11.14 -5.10 -20.25
N ASP A 98 11.83 -4.12 -20.83
CA ASP A 98 12.91 -3.37 -20.16
C ASP A 98 12.32 -2.27 -19.24
N ILE A 99 11.78 -2.72 -18.11
CA ILE A 99 11.19 -1.87 -17.08
C ILE A 99 12.20 -0.84 -16.54
N LYS A 100 13.48 -1.21 -16.44
CA LYS A 100 14.50 -0.34 -15.85
C LYS A 100 14.74 0.87 -16.74
N THR A 101 14.89 0.64 -18.05
CA THR A 101 15.09 1.71 -19.02
C THR A 101 13.82 2.53 -19.20
N TYR A 102 12.64 1.90 -19.24
CA TYR A 102 11.35 2.59 -19.25
C TYR A 102 11.18 3.54 -18.06
N ASN A 103 11.47 3.08 -16.84
CA ASN A 103 11.38 3.90 -15.62
C ASN A 103 12.37 5.07 -15.64
N LYS A 104 13.58 4.87 -16.20
CA LYS A 104 14.55 5.95 -16.36
C LYS A 104 14.06 6.97 -17.38
N TYR A 105 13.49 6.51 -18.50
CA TYR A 105 12.93 7.37 -19.54
C TYR A 105 11.77 8.22 -19.01
N THR A 106 10.77 7.61 -18.38
CA THR A 106 9.61 8.33 -17.81
C THR A 106 10.04 9.37 -16.78
N ARG A 107 11.00 9.04 -15.91
CA ARG A 107 11.60 10.00 -14.97
C ARG A 107 12.31 11.15 -15.68
N LYS A 108 13.08 10.89 -16.74
CA LYS A 108 13.72 11.95 -17.53
C LYS A 108 12.68 12.88 -18.17
N GLN A 109 11.60 12.33 -18.72
CA GLN A 109 10.51 13.13 -19.29
C GLN A 109 9.83 13.99 -18.23
N ALA A 110 9.57 13.45 -17.05
CA ALA A 110 8.97 14.20 -15.95
C ALA A 110 9.89 15.32 -15.44
N ALA A 111 11.19 15.04 -15.28
CA ALA A 111 12.20 16.03 -14.90
C ALA A 111 12.30 17.16 -15.93
N LYS A 112 12.32 16.82 -17.23
CA LYS A 112 12.34 17.80 -18.32
C LYS A 112 11.10 18.70 -18.29
N LYS A 113 9.91 18.11 -18.14
CA LYS A 113 8.63 18.85 -18.02
C LYS A 113 8.61 19.79 -16.80
N ALA A 114 9.25 19.39 -15.71
CA ALA A 114 9.36 20.19 -14.50
C ALA A 114 10.51 21.22 -14.53
N GLY A 115 11.20 21.38 -15.68
CA GLY A 115 12.26 22.38 -15.86
C GLY A 115 13.62 22.00 -15.25
N PHE A 116 13.82 20.74 -14.85
CA PHE A 116 15.11 20.26 -14.35
C PHE A 116 16.04 19.92 -15.51
N ILE A 117 16.54 20.97 -16.15
CA ILE A 117 17.47 20.90 -17.28
C ILE A 117 18.74 21.65 -16.87
N GLY A 118 19.89 20.99 -17.03
CA GLY A 118 21.21 21.55 -16.78
C GLY A 118 21.63 22.53 -17.88
N LYS A 119 22.77 23.19 -17.67
CA LYS A 119 23.29 24.23 -18.57
C LYS A 119 23.54 23.71 -19.99
N ASP A 120 23.91 22.44 -20.11
CA ASP A 120 24.24 21.80 -21.39
C ASP A 120 23.02 21.16 -22.08
N GLY A 121 21.80 21.41 -21.57
CA GLY A 121 20.56 20.82 -22.10
C GLY A 121 20.26 19.41 -21.58
N ASP A 122 21.17 18.82 -20.80
CA ASP A 122 20.98 17.53 -20.15
C ASP A 122 19.96 17.59 -19.00
N VAL A 123 19.23 16.50 -18.78
CA VAL A 123 18.24 16.43 -17.71
C VAL A 123 18.91 16.28 -16.33
N ASP A 124 18.63 17.20 -15.42
CA ASP A 124 19.13 17.18 -14.03
C ASP A 124 18.26 16.29 -13.13
N LEU A 125 18.44 14.98 -13.29
CA LEU A 125 17.74 13.98 -12.49
C LEU A 125 18.08 14.06 -11.00
N LYS A 126 19.27 14.56 -10.62
CA LYS A 126 19.71 14.63 -9.23
C LYS A 126 18.86 15.65 -8.47
N ASN A 127 18.73 16.85 -9.02
CA ASN A 127 17.90 17.89 -8.41
C ASN A 127 16.41 17.57 -8.54
N TYR A 128 15.98 16.94 -9.64
CA TYR A 128 14.59 16.46 -9.75
C TYR A 128 14.23 15.45 -8.66
N ASN A 129 15.08 14.44 -8.41
CA ASN A 129 14.83 13.45 -7.36
C ASN A 129 14.81 14.08 -5.96
N LYS A 130 15.69 15.07 -5.71
CA LYS A 130 15.67 15.84 -4.46
C LYS A 130 14.36 16.61 -4.31
N TYR A 131 13.90 17.29 -5.36
CA TYR A 131 12.64 18.02 -5.38
C TYR A 131 11.45 17.09 -5.08
N ILE A 132 11.36 15.93 -5.71
CA ILE A 132 10.28 14.96 -5.45
C ILE A 132 10.31 14.48 -3.99
N LEU A 133 11.50 14.21 -3.43
CA LEU A 133 11.64 13.84 -2.02
C LEU A 133 11.22 14.96 -1.08
N GLU A 134 11.54 16.22 -1.41
CA GLU A 134 11.14 17.39 -0.63
C GLU A 134 9.61 17.57 -0.66
N GLN A 135 8.98 17.45 -1.83
CA GLN A 135 7.53 17.49 -1.95
C GLN A 135 6.87 16.36 -1.16
N THR A 136 7.44 15.15 -1.22
CA THR A 136 6.92 13.99 -0.47
C THR A 136 7.02 14.24 1.04
N ALA A 137 8.19 14.67 1.53
CA ALA A 137 8.40 15.00 2.94
C ALA A 137 7.43 16.07 3.43
N LYS A 138 7.23 17.13 2.63
CA LYS A 138 6.26 18.19 2.93
C LYS A 138 4.83 17.66 3.00
N ASN A 139 4.41 16.86 2.02
CA ASN A 139 3.06 16.30 1.93
C ASN A 139 2.73 15.35 3.09
N VAL A 140 3.72 14.62 3.60
CA VAL A 140 3.57 13.74 4.78
C VAL A 140 3.87 14.45 6.11
N GLY A 141 4.04 15.78 6.09
CA GLY A 141 4.11 16.62 7.29
C GLY A 141 5.51 16.85 7.89
N PHE A 142 6.58 16.34 7.27
CA PHE A 142 7.95 16.65 7.67
C PHE A 142 8.37 17.97 7.05
N ILE A 143 8.21 19.07 7.80
CA ILE A 143 8.44 20.43 7.32
C ILE A 143 9.48 21.13 8.20
N TYR A 144 10.47 21.74 7.56
CA TYR A 144 11.46 22.61 8.21
C TYR A 144 11.65 23.87 7.37
N ASN A 145 11.48 25.04 7.99
CA ASN A 145 11.55 26.36 7.32
C ASN A 145 10.69 26.45 6.04
N GLY A 146 9.46 25.92 6.09
CA GLY A 146 8.51 25.93 4.97
C GLY A 146 8.81 24.96 3.82
N LYS A 147 9.92 24.22 3.92
CA LYS A 147 10.39 23.20 2.97
C LYS A 147 10.23 21.80 3.55
N GLY A 148 10.21 20.79 2.68
CA GLY A 148 10.17 19.40 3.13
C GLY A 148 11.47 18.99 3.81
N ASP A 149 11.40 18.54 5.07
CA ASP A 149 12.56 18.00 5.78
C ASP A 149 12.83 16.56 5.35
N ILE A 150 13.68 16.41 4.35
CA ILE A 150 14.09 15.10 3.81
C ILE A 150 14.79 14.24 4.87
N ASN A 151 15.53 14.84 5.80
CA ASN A 151 16.29 14.08 6.80
C ASN A 151 15.36 13.51 7.87
N ALA A 152 14.44 14.34 8.38
CA ALA A 152 13.40 13.88 9.29
C ALA A 152 12.53 12.80 8.64
N TYR A 153 12.12 13.00 7.38
CA TYR A 153 11.36 11.99 6.64
C TYR A 153 12.12 10.66 6.48
N LYS A 154 13.41 10.70 6.11
CA LYS A 154 14.24 9.49 6.00
C LYS A 154 14.42 8.80 7.34
N LYS A 155 14.60 9.55 8.44
CA LYS A 155 14.69 9.00 9.79
C LYS A 155 13.40 8.27 10.16
N HIS A 156 12.25 8.91 9.92
CA HIS A 156 10.94 8.31 10.14
C HIS A 156 10.73 7.02 9.34
N LEU A 157 11.13 6.99 8.05
CA LEU A 157 11.05 5.77 7.25
C LEU A 157 11.93 4.64 7.80
N ARG A 158 13.11 4.94 8.33
CA ARG A 158 13.98 3.94 8.97
C ARG A 158 13.33 3.41 10.24
N GLU A 159 12.79 4.29 11.07
CA GLU A 159 12.09 3.91 12.31
C GLU A 159 10.85 3.05 12.00
N GLN A 160 10.07 3.37 10.97
CA GLN A 160 8.94 2.52 10.56
C GLN A 160 9.41 1.13 10.08
N LYS A 161 10.52 1.06 9.34
CA LYS A 161 11.09 -0.23 8.92
C LYS A 161 11.57 -1.05 10.11
N ILE A 162 12.26 -0.43 11.05
CA ILE A 162 12.73 -1.08 12.28
C ILE A 162 11.53 -1.60 13.08
N LYS A 163 10.52 -0.77 13.32
CA LYS A 163 9.28 -1.18 14.01
C LYS A 163 8.57 -2.34 13.31
N LYS A 164 8.56 -2.34 11.97
CA LYS A 164 8.00 -3.45 11.21
C LYS A 164 8.81 -4.73 11.41
N ILE A 165 10.13 -4.65 11.32
CA ILE A 165 11.02 -5.81 11.57
C ILE A 165 10.88 -6.30 13.01
N GLU A 166 10.83 -5.40 14.00
CA GLU A 166 10.61 -5.73 15.40
C GLU A 166 9.25 -6.40 15.62
N ASN A 167 8.19 -5.92 14.96
CA ASN A 167 6.86 -6.54 15.07
C ASN A 167 6.80 -7.89 14.36
N ASP A 168 7.41 -8.01 13.17
CA ASP A 168 7.51 -9.26 12.42
C ASP A 168 8.37 -10.29 13.20
N ASN A 169 9.44 -9.84 13.88
CA ASN A 169 10.26 -10.67 14.77
C ASN A 169 9.56 -10.99 16.08
N CYS A 170 8.80 -10.07 16.69
CA CYS A 170 8.04 -10.32 17.92
C CYS A 170 6.88 -11.29 17.65
N LEU A 171 6.27 -11.24 16.47
CA LEU A 171 5.37 -12.30 16.00
C LEU A 171 6.11 -13.64 15.84
N ASN A 172 7.36 -13.64 15.36
CA ASN A 172 8.16 -14.85 15.21
C ASN A 172 8.70 -15.41 16.55
N ILE A 173 8.97 -14.55 17.54
CA ILE A 173 9.35 -14.92 18.92
C ILE A 173 8.11 -15.42 19.69
N ASN A 174 6.94 -14.80 19.51
CA ASN A 174 5.69 -15.28 20.09
C ASN A 174 5.23 -16.65 19.53
N TYR A 175 5.75 -17.07 18.36
CA TYR A 175 5.53 -18.44 17.86
C TYR A 175 6.54 -19.45 18.42
N LEU A 176 7.77 -19.03 18.75
CA LEU A 176 8.78 -19.89 19.38
C LEU A 176 8.55 -20.06 20.90
N ASP A 177 8.07 -19.01 21.59
CA ASP A 177 7.75 -19.06 23.02
C ASP A 177 6.47 -19.86 23.31
N MET A 178 5.53 -19.99 22.34
CA MET A 178 4.39 -20.91 22.45
C MET A 178 4.76 -22.37 22.19
N GLU A 179 5.80 -22.65 21.40
CA GLU A 179 6.28 -24.04 21.23
C GLU A 179 7.08 -24.51 22.45
N GLU A 180 7.93 -23.68 23.07
CA GLU A 180 8.66 -24.07 24.30
C GLU A 180 7.76 -24.24 25.54
N GLU A 181 6.69 -23.45 25.70
CA GLU A 181 5.73 -23.70 26.79
C GLU A 181 4.87 -24.96 26.59
N SER A 182 4.64 -25.39 25.33
CA SER A 182 3.90 -26.64 25.06
C SER A 182 4.73 -27.91 25.35
N TYR A 183 6.06 -27.85 25.20
CA TYR A 183 6.94 -28.98 25.53
C TYR A 183 7.19 -29.10 27.05
N LEU A 184 7.16 -28.00 27.81
CA LEU A 184 7.27 -28.05 29.28
C LEU A 184 5.97 -28.54 29.95
N ILE A 185 4.81 -28.28 29.37
CA ILE A 185 3.53 -28.85 29.86
C ILE A 185 3.44 -30.36 29.55
N LEU A 186 3.96 -30.83 28.41
CA LEU A 186 4.00 -32.28 28.11
C LEU A 186 5.09 -33.04 28.88
N ALA A 187 6.24 -32.43 29.18
CA ALA A 187 7.28 -33.06 30.00
C ALA A 187 6.91 -33.11 31.50
N GLY A 188 6.18 -32.11 32.02
CA GLY A 188 5.67 -32.08 33.39
C GLY A 188 4.51 -33.06 33.64
N MET A 189 3.69 -33.36 32.63
CA MET A 189 2.60 -34.34 32.75
C MET A 189 3.05 -35.81 32.61
N SER A 190 4.30 -36.05 32.18
CA SER A 190 4.87 -37.40 32.07
C SER A 190 5.48 -37.93 33.39
N GLN A 191 5.87 -37.04 34.32
CA GLN A 191 6.41 -37.46 35.63
C GLN A 191 5.34 -37.70 36.72
N GLU A 192 4.12 -37.19 36.56
CA GLU A 192 3.03 -37.44 37.54
C GLU A 192 2.19 -38.70 37.27
N PHE A 193 2.39 -39.38 36.14
CA PHE A 193 1.69 -40.64 35.81
C PHE A 193 2.49 -41.93 36.05
N SER A 194 3.69 -41.85 36.65
CA SER A 194 4.53 -43.03 36.97
C SER A 194 4.63 -43.37 38.46
N SER A 195 3.83 -42.73 39.34
CA SER A 195 3.81 -43.02 40.79
C SER A 195 2.45 -43.49 41.33
N LYS A 196 1.50 -43.85 40.44
CA LYS A 196 0.27 -44.56 40.79
C LYS A 196 -0.02 -45.74 39.85
N ILE A 197 0.91 -46.69 39.83
CA ILE A 197 0.60 -48.09 39.56
C ILE A 197 1.29 -48.89 40.68
N ILE A 198 0.52 -49.17 41.75
CA ILE A 198 0.68 -50.37 42.58
C ILE A 198 -0.32 -51.38 42.04
#